data_AF-A0A9P7HHT6-F1
#
_entry.id   AF-A0A9P7HHT6-F1
#
_cell.length_a   1.000
_cell.length_b   1.000
_cell.length_c   1.000
_cell.angle_alpha   90.00
_cell.angle_beta   90.00
_cell.angle_gamma   90.00
#
_symmetry.space_group_name_H-M   'P 1'
#
loop_
_entity.id
_entity.type
_entity.pdbx_description
1 polymer ?
#
loop_
_entity_poly.entity_id
_entity_poly.type
_entity_poly.pdbx_seq_one_letter_code
_entity_poly.pdbx_strand_id
1 'polypeptide(L)' 'MSSNGDAVILPTAAGGLANYPQARVTSFTGNHRTLYISGITSRRADGTLDGVKTNEDGTHSLDVKSKHAYA' A
#
# COMPACT_ATOMS: atom_id res chain seq x y z
N MET A 1 -2.81 12.51 -19.91
CA MET A 1 -3.50 11.90 -18.76
C MET A 1 -4.67 11.10 -19.26
N SER A 2 -4.81 9.84 -18.80
CA SER A 2 -6.05 9.09 -19.04
C SER A 2 -7.22 9.75 -18.30
N SER A 3 -8.47 9.42 -18.65
CA SER A 3 -9.65 9.88 -17.90
C SER A 3 -9.56 9.54 -16.40
N ASN A 4 -8.80 8.49 -16.06
CA ASN A 4 -8.60 8.00 -14.70
C ASN A 4 -7.25 8.45 -14.11
N GLY A 5 -6.63 9.49 -14.68
CA GLY A 5 -5.31 9.98 -14.30
C GLY A 5 -4.16 9.05 -14.73
N ASP A 6 -2.98 9.31 -14.19
CA ASP A 6 -1.77 8.52 -14.46
C ASP A 6 -1.45 7.61 -13.28
N ALA A 7 -1.14 6.34 -13.57
CA ALA A 7 -0.84 5.33 -12.56
C ALA A 7 0.58 5.48 -12.01
N VAL A 8 0.73 5.32 -10.69
CA VAL A 8 2.03 5.23 -10.01
C VAL A 8 2.20 3.81 -9.49
N ILE A 9 3.26 3.14 -9.97
CA ILE A 9 3.67 1.80 -9.55
C ILE A 9 5.11 1.89 -9.06
N LEU A 10 5.33 1.61 -7.78
CA LEU A 10 6.62 1.58 -7.11
C LEU A 10 7.17 0.15 -7.19
N PRO A 11 8.34 -0.07 -7.82
CA PRO A 11 8.94 -1.41 -7.97
C PRO A 11 9.33 -2.07 -6.65
N THR A 12 9.60 -1.27 -5.61
CA THR A 12 10.12 -1.72 -4.32
C THR A 12 9.04 -1.97 -3.27
N ALA A 13 7.81 -1.56 -3.53
CA ALA A 13 6.70 -1.76 -2.61
C ALA A 13 6.01 -3.11 -2.86
N ALA A 14 5.25 -3.58 -1.86
CA ALA A 14 4.40 -4.74 -2.08
C ALA A 14 3.45 -4.48 -3.27
N GLY A 15 3.41 -5.45 -4.19
CA GLY A 15 2.48 -5.41 -5.31
C GLY A 15 1.03 -5.30 -4.81
N GLY A 16 0.19 -4.60 -5.56
CA GLY A 16 -1.25 -4.54 -5.29
C GLY A 16 -1.82 -5.95 -5.16
N LEU A 17 -2.75 -6.15 -4.22
CA LEU A 17 -3.40 -7.45 -4.03
C LEU A 17 -4.29 -7.86 -5.21
N ALA A 18 -4.59 -6.91 -6.10
CA ALA A 18 -5.24 -7.12 -7.38
C ALA A 18 -4.66 -6.14 -8.42
N ASN A 19 -5.20 -6.17 -9.64
CA ASN A 19 -4.73 -5.36 -10.77
C ASN A 19 -5.17 -3.89 -10.66
N TYR A 20 -4.71 -3.18 -9.62
CA TYR A 20 -4.84 -1.73 -9.46
C TYR A 20 -3.50 -1.10 -9.07
N PRO A 21 -3.21 0.15 -9.47
CA PRO A 21 -1.95 0.81 -9.13
C PRO A 21 -1.92 1.25 -7.66
N GLN A 22 -0.73 1.44 -7.11
CA GLN A 22 -0.56 1.87 -5.72
C GLN A 22 -1.05 3.30 -5.50
N ALA A 23 -0.91 4.16 -6.51
CA ALA A 23 -1.55 5.47 -6.50
C ALA A 23 -1.95 5.92 -7.91
N ARG A 24 -2.79 6.96 -7.97
CA ARG A 24 -3.14 7.65 -9.21
C ARG A 24 -2.97 9.15 -9.02
N VAL A 25 -2.27 9.78 -9.96
CA VAL A 25 -2.20 11.24 -10.07
C VAL A 25 -3.33 11.69 -10.99
N THR A 26 -4.24 12.49 -10.49
CA THR A 26 -5.25 13.16 -11.31
C THR A 26 -5.00 14.67 -11.29
N SER A 27 -5.35 15.33 -12.38
CA SER A 27 -5.54 16.77 -12.37
C SER A 27 -7.03 17.03 -12.31
N PHE A 28 -7.49 17.66 -11.25
CA PHE A 28 -8.78 18.32 -11.28
C PHE A 28 -8.58 19.68 -11.95
N THR A 29 -9.59 20.09 -12.73
CA THR A 29 -9.67 21.38 -13.43
C THR A 29 -9.00 22.52 -12.63
N GLY A 30 -7.89 23.06 -13.14
CA GLY A 30 -7.10 24.12 -12.47
C GLY A 30 -5.61 23.79 -12.35
N ASN A 31 -4.91 24.48 -11.43
CA ASN A 31 -3.46 24.33 -11.19
C ASN A 31 -3.10 23.30 -10.10
N HIS A 32 -4.05 22.46 -9.68
CA HIS A 32 -3.84 21.47 -8.63
C HIS A 32 -3.72 20.05 -9.19
N ARG A 33 -2.84 19.26 -8.56
CA ARG A 33 -2.73 17.82 -8.79
C ARG A 33 -3.09 17.10 -7.51
N THR A 34 -3.90 16.06 -7.63
CA THR A 34 -4.32 15.22 -6.51
C THR A 34 -3.72 13.84 -6.69
N LEU A 35 -3.05 13.35 -5.65
CA LEU A 35 -2.55 11.97 -5.58
C LEU A 35 -3.50 11.15 -4.71
N TYR A 36 -4.20 10.20 -5.32
CA TYR A 36 -5.00 9.22 -4.60
C TYR A 36 -4.14 8.00 -4.30
N ILE A 37 -3.96 7.69 -3.02
CA ILE A 37 -3.18 6.54 -2.55
C ILE A 37 -4.17 5.41 -2.24
N SER A 38 -3.92 4.23 -2.79
CA SER A 38 -4.70 3.02 -2.50
C SER A 38 -4.52 2.61 -1.04
N GLY A 39 -5.39 1.74 -0.52
CA GLY A 39 -5.22 1.18 0.83
C GLY A 39 -3.85 0.50 0.98
N ILE A 40 -3.05 0.96 1.93
CA ILE A 40 -1.73 0.40 2.24
C ILE A 40 -1.84 -0.49 3.48
N THR A 41 -1.10 -1.60 3.48
CA THR A 41 -1.03 -2.55 4.59
C THR A 41 0.42 -2.68 5.05
N SER A 42 0.67 -3.34 6.18
CA SER A 42 2.03 -3.63 6.67
C SER A 42 2.76 -4.74 5.89
N ARG A 43 2.22 -5.15 4.73
CA ARG A 43 2.81 -6.17 3.88
C ARG A 43 4.09 -5.66 3.23
N ARG A 44 5.18 -6.40 3.40
CA ARG A 44 6.45 -6.17 2.75
C ARG A 44 6.47 -6.77 1.34
N ALA A 45 7.48 -6.39 0.55
CA ALA A 45 7.65 -6.90 -0.81
C ALA A 45 7.85 -8.43 -0.87
N ASP A 46 8.43 -9.03 0.17
CA ASP A 46 8.58 -10.49 0.31
C ASP A 46 7.28 -11.21 0.71
N GLY A 47 6.19 -10.47 0.93
CA GLY A 47 4.89 -10.98 1.32
C GLY A 47 4.70 -11.16 2.83
N THR A 48 5.73 -10.97 3.65
CA THR A 48 5.60 -10.98 5.12
C THR A 48 4.82 -9.75 5.61
N LEU A 49 4.19 -9.86 6.77
CA LEU A 49 3.45 -8.77 7.40
C LEU A 49 4.27 -8.22 8.56
N ASP A 50 4.55 -6.92 8.57
CA ASP A 50 5.12 -6.29 9.74
C ASP A 50 4.13 -6.32 10.92
N GLY A 51 4.68 -6.51 12.12
CA GLY A 51 3.92 -6.66 13.35
C GLY A 51 3.07 -7.92 13.47
N VAL A 52 3.25 -8.92 12.60
CA VAL A 52 2.56 -10.22 12.71
C VAL A 52 3.58 -11.31 12.97
N LYS A 53 3.37 -12.11 14.02
CA LYS A 53 4.09 -13.35 14.27
C LYS A 53 3.17 -14.55 14.07
N THR A 54 3.69 -15.60 13.44
CA THR A 54 3.06 -16.92 13.42
C THR A 54 3.63 -17.72 14.58
N ASN A 55 2.75 -18.23 15.44
CA ASN A 55 3.09 -19.05 16.59
C ASN A 55 3.27 -20.52 16.17
N GLU A 56 3.84 -21.34 17.05
CA GLU A 56 4.10 -22.76 16.78
C GLU A 56 2.82 -23.57 16.54
N ASP A 57 1.69 -23.13 17.09
CA ASP A 57 0.37 -23.72 16.91
C ASP A 57 -0.34 -23.27 15.62
N GLY A 58 0.33 -22.45 14.79
CA GLY A 58 -0.20 -21.89 13.56
C GLY A 58 -1.12 -20.67 13.75
N THR A 59 -1.35 -20.22 14.99
CA THR A 59 -2.08 -18.98 15.24
C THR A 59 -1.23 -17.75 14.92
N HIS A 60 -1.88 -16.60 14.72
CA HIS A 60 -1.19 -15.35 14.48
C HIS A 60 -1.36 -14.38 15.64
N SER A 61 -0.25 -13.84 16.12
CA SER A 61 -0.23 -12.75 17.10
C SER A 61 0.09 -11.43 16.41
N LEU A 62 -0.67 -10.40 16.78
CA LEU A 62 -0.59 -9.08 16.19
C LEU A 62 -0.06 -8.07 17.20
N ASP A 63 1.05 -7.42 16.88
CA ASP A 63 1.50 -6.19 17.56
C ASP A 63 1.07 -4.96 16.73
N VAL A 64 0.10 -4.24 17.26
CA VAL A 64 -0.45 -3.05 16.60
C VAL A 64 0.53 -1.88 16.64
N LYS A 65 1.44 -1.81 17.61
CA LYS A 65 2.42 -0.70 17.70
C LYS A 65 3.44 -0.79 16.57
N SER A 66 3.97 -1.98 16.29
CA SER A 66 4.86 -2.19 15.14
C SER A 66 4.17 -1.94 13.80
N LYS A 67 2.86 -2.18 13.68
CA LYS A 67 2.10 -1.86 12.45
C LYS A 67 2.02 -0.36 12.11
N HIS A 68 2.19 0.54 13.07
CA HIS A 68 2.04 1.99 12.88
C HIS A 68 3.37 2.76 12.99
N ALA A 69 4.49 2.08 13.25
CA ALA A 69 5.78 2.74 13.53
C ALA A 69 6.53 3.26 12.29
N TYR A 70 6.00 3.05 11.08
CA TYR A 70 6.53 3.64 9.86
C TYR A 70 5.58 4.75 9.38
N ALA A 71 5.95 5.99 9.71
CA ALA A 71 5.46 7.22 9.10
C ALA A 71 6.66 8.03 8.60
#